data_AF-A0A8B4R9B3-F1
#
_entry.id   AF-A0A8B4R9B3-F1
#
_cell.length_a   1.000
_cell.length_b   1.000
_cell.length_c   1.000
_cell.angle_alpha   90.00
_cell.angle_beta   90.00
_cell.angle_gamma   90.00
#
_symmetry.space_group_name_H-M   'P 1'
#
loop_
_entity.id
_entity.type
_entity.pdbx_description
1 polymer ?
#
loop_
_entity_poly.entity_id
_entity_poly.type
_entity_poly.pdbx_seq_one_letter_code
_entity_poly.pdbx_strand_id
1 'polypeptide(L)'
;MQRKSYLKSMSVLTLTACLISGYVVKDIAMLQAVSASEKKANNVSPRENLYRAVNGNWLANTKLKQGQTSVNSFSEIEDKLKQLLVSDMAKMASGKIETSNDEQKKMVAYYKQGMDFKTRDKNGLKPLKPVLQKLEAVSSMKDFQSLAHDFVMSGFVLPFGLTVETNARDNSQKQLVLRQAPAYLNHLTNIRRAIKKVRLNYQLIVLQQWLCSNKPEKVTLKLEN
;
A
#
# COMPACT_ATOMS: atom_id res chain seq x y z
N MET A 1 -16.48 -13.26 -57.23
CA MET A 1 -15.45 -13.12 -56.16
C MET A 1 -16.02 -12.85 -54.76
N GLN A 2 -17.32 -13.06 -54.49
CA GLN A 2 -17.93 -12.70 -53.19
C GLN A 2 -18.18 -13.88 -52.22
N ARG A 3 -18.41 -15.11 -52.72
CA ARG A 3 -18.78 -16.26 -51.87
C ARG A 3 -17.70 -16.73 -50.87
N LYS A 4 -16.40 -16.57 -51.22
CA LYS A 4 -15.28 -16.95 -50.34
C LYS A 4 -15.00 -15.95 -49.20
N SER A 5 -15.50 -14.72 -49.30
CA SER A 5 -15.33 -13.69 -48.26
C SER A 5 -16.34 -13.86 -47.12
N TYR A 6 -17.60 -14.21 -47.43
CA TYR A 6 -18.64 -14.48 -46.43
C TYR A 6 -18.35 -15.71 -45.56
N LEU A 7 -17.79 -16.78 -46.13
CA LEU A 7 -17.40 -17.97 -45.37
C LEU A 7 -16.28 -17.69 -44.35
N LYS A 8 -15.31 -16.80 -44.67
CA LYS A 8 -14.27 -16.41 -43.71
C LYS A 8 -14.78 -15.50 -42.60
N SER A 9 -15.76 -14.62 -42.89
CA SER A 9 -16.36 -13.72 -41.90
C SER A 9 -17.27 -14.45 -40.92
N MET A 10 -18.05 -15.45 -41.37
CA MET A 10 -18.89 -16.27 -40.49
C MET A 10 -18.10 -17.19 -39.53
N SER A 11 -16.90 -17.64 -39.91
CA SER A 11 -16.03 -18.44 -39.04
C SER A 11 -15.39 -17.63 -37.91
N VAL A 12 -15.16 -16.32 -38.10
CA VAL A 12 -14.56 -15.46 -37.07
C VAL A 12 -15.59 -15.07 -36.01
N LEU A 13 -16.85 -14.79 -36.40
CA LEU A 13 -17.92 -14.46 -35.46
C LEU A 13 -18.33 -15.63 -34.56
N THR A 14 -18.33 -16.86 -35.07
CA THR A 14 -18.64 -18.06 -34.27
C THR A 14 -17.51 -18.41 -33.30
N LEU A 15 -16.23 -18.21 -33.68
CA LEU A 15 -15.11 -18.39 -32.75
C LEU A 15 -15.12 -17.38 -31.60
N THR A 16 -15.43 -16.11 -31.87
CA THR A 16 -15.52 -15.08 -30.81
C THR A 16 -16.70 -15.33 -29.87
N ALA A 17 -17.84 -15.79 -30.37
CA ALA A 17 -18.98 -16.17 -29.53
C ALA A 17 -18.69 -17.40 -28.66
N CYS A 18 -17.93 -18.38 -29.18
CA CYS A 18 -17.51 -19.56 -28.42
C CYS A 18 -16.48 -19.21 -27.32
N LEU A 19 -15.59 -18.25 -27.57
CA LEU A 19 -14.65 -17.75 -26.58
C LEU A 19 -15.37 -16.97 -25.46
N ILE A 20 -16.30 -16.07 -25.81
CA ILE A 20 -17.09 -15.33 -24.81
C ILE A 20 -17.96 -16.30 -23.99
N SER A 21 -18.59 -17.28 -24.65
CA SER A 21 -19.34 -18.36 -23.97
C SER A 21 -18.45 -19.17 -23.04
N GLY A 22 -17.25 -19.57 -23.47
CA GLY A 22 -16.29 -20.31 -22.64
C GLY A 22 -15.79 -19.54 -21.42
N TYR A 23 -15.55 -18.23 -21.54
CA TYR A 23 -15.18 -17.37 -20.40
C TYR A 23 -16.34 -17.20 -19.42
N VAL A 24 -17.55 -16.90 -19.91
CA VAL A 24 -18.74 -16.74 -19.07
C VAL A 24 -19.11 -18.05 -18.35
N VAL A 25 -19.01 -19.20 -19.03
CA VAL A 25 -19.25 -20.52 -18.41
C VAL A 25 -18.21 -20.84 -17.33
N LYS A 26 -16.94 -20.46 -17.52
CA LYS A 26 -15.88 -20.68 -16.53
C LYS A 26 -16.06 -19.82 -15.28
N ASP A 27 -16.48 -18.57 -15.45
CA ASP A 27 -16.76 -17.66 -14.34
C ASP A 27 -18.02 -18.09 -13.57
N ILE A 28 -19.07 -18.56 -14.26
CA ILE A 28 -20.28 -19.12 -13.63
C ILE A 28 -19.95 -20.41 -12.88
N ALA A 29 -19.15 -21.31 -13.45
CA ALA A 29 -18.72 -22.53 -12.77
C ALA A 29 -17.85 -22.23 -11.53
N MET A 30 -17.02 -21.19 -11.60
CA MET A 30 -16.23 -20.73 -10.45
C MET A 30 -17.11 -20.12 -9.37
N LEU A 31 -18.09 -19.29 -9.72
CA LEU A 31 -19.12 -18.76 -8.81
C LEU A 31 -19.95 -19.88 -8.16
N GLN A 32 -20.35 -20.89 -8.95
CA GLN A 32 -21.08 -22.05 -8.45
C GLN A 32 -20.22 -22.91 -7.51
N ALA A 33 -18.94 -23.14 -7.83
CA ALA A 33 -18.01 -23.85 -6.97
C ALA A 33 -17.70 -23.10 -5.66
N VAL A 34 -17.56 -21.77 -5.72
CA VAL A 34 -17.41 -20.92 -4.54
C VAL A 34 -18.66 -21.01 -3.67
N SER A 35 -19.85 -20.83 -4.24
CA SER A 35 -21.12 -20.91 -3.51
C SER A 35 -21.40 -22.31 -2.92
N ALA A 36 -20.99 -23.38 -3.61
CA ALA A 36 -21.06 -24.76 -3.12
C ALA A 36 -20.07 -25.01 -1.97
N SER A 37 -18.87 -24.41 -2.04
CA SER A 37 -17.89 -24.45 -0.95
C SER A 37 -18.37 -23.69 0.30
N GLU A 38 -19.07 -22.57 0.10
CA GLU A 38 -19.67 -21.76 1.17
C GLU A 38 -20.82 -22.50 1.84
N LYS A 39 -21.70 -23.14 1.06
CA LYS A 39 -22.80 -23.98 1.61
C LYS A 39 -22.27 -25.16 2.42
N LYS A 40 -21.14 -25.76 2.03
CA LYS A 40 -20.50 -26.86 2.77
C LYS A 40 -19.81 -26.39 4.06
N ALA A 41 -19.33 -25.14 4.11
CA ALA A 41 -18.66 -24.59 5.29
C ALA A 41 -19.58 -24.45 6.51
N ASN A 42 -20.89 -24.30 6.32
CA ASN A 42 -21.85 -24.11 7.42
C ASN A 42 -22.21 -25.39 8.19
N ASN A 43 -21.68 -26.56 7.81
CA ASN A 43 -21.90 -27.85 8.49
C ASN A 43 -20.61 -28.65 8.70
N VAL A 44 -19.46 -27.98 8.80
CA VAL A 44 -18.18 -28.67 9.09
C VAL A 44 -18.09 -28.97 10.59
N SER A 45 -17.80 -30.22 10.95
CA SER A 45 -17.64 -30.61 12.35
C SER A 45 -16.43 -29.90 12.97
N PRO A 46 -16.50 -29.41 14.24
CA PRO A 46 -15.34 -28.86 14.94
C PRO A 46 -14.15 -29.82 15.03
N ARG A 47 -14.41 -31.14 15.00
CA ARG A 47 -13.36 -32.17 14.99
C ARG A 47 -12.59 -32.23 13.66
N GLU A 48 -13.24 -31.89 12.55
CA GLU A 48 -12.64 -31.93 11.21
C GLU A 48 -11.93 -30.61 10.90
N ASN A 49 -12.57 -29.48 11.23
CA ASN A 49 -11.98 -28.16 11.03
C ASN A 49 -12.62 -27.13 11.96
N LEU A 50 -12.03 -26.94 13.14
CA LEU A 50 -12.50 -25.97 14.13
C LEU A 50 -12.61 -24.54 13.55
N TYR A 51 -11.66 -24.12 12.70
CA TYR A 51 -11.66 -22.77 12.15
C TYR A 51 -12.87 -22.54 11.22
N ARG A 52 -13.20 -23.50 10.35
CA ARG A 52 -14.38 -23.42 9.47
C ARG A 52 -15.68 -23.60 10.25
N ALA A 53 -15.71 -24.47 11.26
CA ALA A 53 -16.87 -24.67 12.11
C ALA A 53 -17.26 -23.39 12.88
N VAL A 54 -16.27 -22.64 13.38
CA VAL A 54 -16.50 -21.40 14.15
C VAL A 54 -16.67 -20.19 13.22
N ASN A 55 -15.84 -20.03 12.19
CA ASN A 55 -15.79 -18.81 11.39
C ASN A 55 -16.46 -18.94 10.02
N GLY A 56 -17.02 -20.10 9.67
CA GLY A 56 -17.55 -20.39 8.32
C GLY A 56 -18.55 -19.37 7.83
N ASN A 57 -19.48 -18.97 8.71
CA ASN A 57 -20.49 -17.97 8.36
C ASN A 57 -19.87 -16.57 8.17
N TRP A 58 -18.90 -16.17 9.00
CA TRP A 58 -18.20 -14.90 8.81
C TRP A 58 -17.39 -14.90 7.51
N LEU A 59 -16.69 -16.00 7.21
CA LEU A 59 -15.92 -16.14 5.95
C LEU A 59 -16.80 -16.06 4.70
N ALA A 60 -18.03 -16.56 4.74
CA ALA A 60 -18.96 -16.51 3.62
C ALA A 60 -19.58 -15.12 3.40
N ASN A 61 -19.71 -14.32 4.46
CA ASN A 61 -20.39 -13.01 4.39
C ASN A 61 -19.44 -11.82 4.36
N THR A 62 -18.21 -11.97 4.84
CA THR A 62 -17.26 -10.87 4.93
C THR A 62 -16.61 -10.60 3.58
N LYS A 63 -16.77 -9.38 3.09
CA LYS A 63 -16.15 -8.90 1.86
C LYS A 63 -14.95 -8.03 2.18
N LEU A 64 -13.84 -8.22 1.46
CA LEU A 64 -12.75 -7.25 1.49
C LEU A 64 -13.23 -5.93 0.88
N LYS A 65 -13.08 -4.83 1.62
CA LYS A 65 -13.36 -3.49 1.11
C LYS A 65 -12.28 -3.08 0.10
N GLN A 66 -12.61 -2.16 -0.80
CA GLN A 66 -11.64 -1.60 -1.73
C GLN A 66 -10.43 -1.01 -0.97
N GLY A 67 -9.23 -1.32 -1.43
CA GLY A 67 -7.98 -0.87 -0.79
C GLY A 67 -7.51 -1.73 0.39
N GLN A 68 -8.32 -2.68 0.88
CA GLN A 68 -7.87 -3.65 1.87
C GLN A 68 -7.24 -4.87 1.18
N THR A 69 -6.12 -5.34 1.72
CA THR A 69 -5.44 -6.57 1.26
C THR A 69 -5.83 -7.80 2.08
N SER A 70 -6.40 -7.60 3.26
CA SER A 70 -6.92 -8.64 4.16
C SER A 70 -8.00 -8.06 5.09
N VAL A 71 -8.85 -8.94 5.63
CA VAL A 71 -9.81 -8.61 6.69
C VAL A 71 -9.80 -9.71 7.75
N ASN A 72 -9.90 -9.32 9.01
CA ASN A 72 -10.01 -10.15 10.19
C ASN A 72 -10.64 -9.36 11.35
N SER A 73 -10.92 -10.02 12.46
CA SER A 73 -11.53 -9.39 13.64
C SER A 73 -10.76 -8.18 14.16
N PHE A 74 -9.43 -8.20 14.15
CA PHE A 74 -8.59 -7.07 14.57
C PHE A 74 -8.70 -5.88 13.62
N SER A 75 -8.69 -6.12 12.30
CA SER A 75 -8.83 -5.06 11.30
C SER A 75 -10.20 -4.38 11.37
N GLU A 76 -11.26 -5.11 11.74
CA GLU A 76 -12.58 -4.52 11.93
C GLU A 76 -12.62 -3.58 13.14
N ILE A 77 -11.93 -3.96 14.23
CA ILE A 77 -11.78 -3.10 15.41
C ILE A 77 -10.91 -1.89 15.07
N GLU A 78 -9.81 -2.10 14.34
CA GLU A 78 -8.91 -1.03 13.91
C GLU A 78 -9.62 -0.01 13.01
N ASP A 79 -10.46 -0.48 12.07
CA ASP A 79 -11.30 0.39 11.22
C ASP A 79 -12.22 1.27 12.07
N LYS A 80 -12.93 0.68 13.05
CA LYS A 80 -13.82 1.42 13.96
C LYS A 80 -13.05 2.44 14.81
N LEU A 81 -11.90 2.03 15.34
CA LEU A 81 -11.04 2.90 16.14
C LEU A 81 -10.50 4.07 15.31
N LYS A 82 -10.04 3.82 14.08
CA LYS A 82 -9.57 4.87 13.15
C LYS A 82 -10.67 5.88 12.86
N GLN A 83 -11.90 5.43 12.61
CA GLN A 83 -13.03 6.34 12.37
C GLN A 83 -13.31 7.23 13.59
N LEU A 84 -13.28 6.65 14.79
CA LEU A 84 -13.44 7.40 16.04
C LEU A 84 -12.33 8.45 16.20
N LEU A 85 -11.06 8.05 16.05
CA LEU A 85 -9.91 8.95 16.16
C LEU A 85 -9.97 10.09 15.15
N VAL A 86 -10.29 9.82 13.89
CA VAL A 86 -10.42 10.86 12.86
C VAL A 86 -11.58 11.81 13.19
N SER A 87 -12.71 11.28 13.66
CA SER A 87 -13.85 12.09 14.11
C SER A 87 -13.45 13.02 15.26
N ASP A 88 -12.75 12.51 16.26
CA ASP A 88 -12.40 13.29 17.45
C ASP A 88 -11.33 14.34 17.13
N MET A 89 -10.35 14.00 16.28
CA MET A 89 -9.42 14.98 15.72
C MET A 89 -10.12 16.09 14.93
N ALA A 90 -11.12 15.76 14.12
CA ALA A 90 -11.90 16.75 13.39
C ALA A 90 -12.71 17.66 14.34
N LYS A 91 -13.33 17.08 15.37
CA LYS A 91 -14.07 17.84 16.39
C LYS A 91 -13.13 18.77 17.16
N MET A 92 -11.98 18.28 17.63
CA MET A 92 -10.95 19.11 18.28
C MET A 92 -10.44 20.21 17.34
N ALA A 93 -10.18 19.89 16.07
CA ALA A 93 -9.74 20.87 15.10
C ALA A 93 -10.77 21.98 14.84
N SER A 94 -12.07 21.65 14.92
CA SER A 94 -13.19 22.59 14.80
C SER A 94 -13.57 23.33 16.09
N GLY A 95 -12.93 23.01 17.22
CA GLY A 95 -13.28 23.59 18.54
C GLY A 95 -14.53 22.99 19.20
N LYS A 96 -15.08 21.89 18.67
CA LYS A 96 -16.20 21.17 19.31
C LYS A 96 -15.78 20.34 20.52
N ILE A 97 -14.49 20.01 20.60
CA ILE A 97 -13.85 19.38 21.75
C ILE A 97 -12.65 20.24 22.09
N GLU A 98 -12.57 20.69 23.34
CA GLU A 98 -11.45 21.50 23.82
C GLU A 98 -10.22 20.63 24.07
N THR A 99 -9.04 21.13 23.72
CA THR A 99 -7.77 20.50 24.07
C THR A 99 -7.44 20.75 25.53
N SER A 100 -7.05 19.72 26.27
CA SER A 100 -6.76 19.81 27.71
C SER A 100 -5.31 20.15 28.06
N ASN A 101 -4.37 20.02 27.12
CA ASN A 101 -2.94 20.31 27.31
C ASN A 101 -2.25 20.74 26.00
N ASP A 102 -0.99 21.14 26.11
CA ASP A 102 -0.21 21.62 24.97
C ASP A 102 0.16 20.52 23.97
N GLU A 103 0.30 19.27 24.44
CA GLU A 103 0.52 18.10 23.58
C GLU A 103 -0.67 17.88 22.64
N GLN A 104 -1.90 18.01 23.15
CA GLN A 104 -3.10 17.93 22.33
C GLN A 104 -3.21 19.09 21.36
N LYS A 105 -2.83 20.31 21.75
CA LYS A 105 -2.76 21.45 20.80
C LYS A 105 -1.80 21.16 19.64
N LYS A 106 -0.60 20.61 19.93
CA LYS A 106 0.38 20.21 18.90
C LYS A 106 -0.18 19.10 18.01
N MET A 107 -0.83 18.10 18.60
CA MET A 107 -1.49 17.01 17.87
C MET A 107 -2.56 17.55 16.91
N VAL A 108 -3.41 18.48 17.35
CA VAL A 108 -4.44 19.12 16.53
C VAL A 108 -3.82 19.99 15.42
N ALA A 109 -2.76 20.72 15.72
CA ALA A 109 -2.04 21.50 14.71
C ALA A 109 -1.45 20.61 13.61
N TYR A 110 -0.84 19.48 14.00
CA TYR A 110 -0.30 18.49 13.05
C TYR A 110 -1.41 17.87 12.19
N TYR A 111 -2.55 17.53 12.80
CA TYR A 111 -3.73 17.06 12.06
C TYR A 111 -4.23 18.09 11.04
N LYS A 112 -4.37 19.37 11.44
CA LYS A 112 -4.77 20.46 10.53
C LYS A 112 -3.81 20.59 9.36
N GLN A 113 -2.51 20.51 9.61
CA GLN A 113 -1.49 20.53 8.54
C GLN A 113 -1.65 19.36 7.57
N GLY A 114 -1.93 18.15 8.08
CA GLY A 114 -2.19 16.97 7.25
C GLY A 114 -3.46 17.09 6.42
N MET A 115 -4.52 17.70 6.97
CA MET A 115 -5.82 17.86 6.31
C MET A 115 -5.91 19.06 5.36
N ASP A 116 -4.92 19.97 5.36
CA ASP A 116 -4.86 21.09 4.41
C ASP A 116 -4.37 20.65 3.02
N PHE A 117 -5.24 19.92 2.31
CA PHE A 117 -4.98 19.48 0.93
C PHE A 117 -4.75 20.65 -0.03
N LYS A 118 -5.45 21.78 0.15
CA LYS A 118 -5.31 22.96 -0.71
C LYS A 118 -3.87 23.49 -0.69
N THR A 119 -3.29 23.66 0.49
CA THR A 119 -1.90 24.11 0.62
C THR A 119 -0.92 23.05 0.14
N ARG A 120 -1.16 21.77 0.43
CA ARG A 120 -0.32 20.65 -0.04
C ARG A 120 -0.26 20.58 -1.56
N ASP A 121 -1.40 20.67 -2.23
CA ASP A 121 -1.51 20.62 -3.69
C ASP A 121 -0.86 21.86 -4.33
N LYS A 122 -1.08 23.05 -3.75
CA LYS A 122 -0.43 24.30 -4.19
C LYS A 122 1.10 24.24 -4.05
N ASN A 123 1.60 23.63 -2.97
CA ASN A 123 3.02 23.50 -2.71
C ASN A 123 3.66 22.46 -3.64
N GLY A 124 2.94 21.40 -3.97
CA GLY A 124 3.43 20.30 -4.80
C GLY A 124 4.79 19.81 -4.29
N LEU A 125 5.77 19.70 -5.19
CA LEU A 125 7.11 19.23 -4.85
C LEU A 125 8.07 20.33 -4.35
N LYS A 126 7.63 21.59 -4.24
CA LYS A 126 8.51 22.70 -3.83
C LYS A 126 9.24 22.43 -2.50
N PRO A 127 8.59 21.90 -1.44
CA PRO A 127 9.28 21.62 -0.18
C PRO A 127 10.37 20.55 -0.29
N LEU A 128 10.30 19.66 -1.30
CA LEU A 128 11.26 18.58 -1.50
C LEU A 128 12.50 19.02 -2.28
N LYS A 129 12.40 20.07 -3.12
CA LYS A 129 13.50 20.53 -4.00
C LYS A 129 14.82 20.79 -3.27
N PRO A 130 14.87 21.47 -2.12
CA PRO A 130 16.14 21.72 -1.43
C PRO A 130 16.83 20.42 -0.98
N VAL A 131 16.07 19.40 -0.61
CA VAL A 131 16.60 18.08 -0.23
C VAL A 131 17.18 17.37 -1.44
N LEU A 132 16.48 17.39 -2.58
CA LEU A 132 16.97 16.81 -3.83
C LEU A 132 18.26 17.48 -4.32
N GLN A 133 18.33 18.81 -4.25
CA GLN A 133 19.54 19.56 -4.61
C GLN A 133 20.75 19.17 -3.74
N LYS A 134 20.55 18.98 -2.42
CA LYS A 134 21.62 18.48 -1.54
C LYS A 134 22.11 17.10 -1.96
N LEU A 135 21.20 16.21 -2.38
CA LEU A 135 21.54 14.87 -2.85
C LEU A 135 22.25 14.88 -4.20
N GLU A 136 21.83 15.72 -5.14
CA GLU A 136 22.45 15.87 -6.46
C GLU A 136 23.88 16.44 -6.39
N ALA A 137 24.16 17.24 -5.36
CA ALA A 137 25.49 17.78 -5.10
C ALA A 137 26.48 16.74 -4.52
N VAL A 138 26.01 15.57 -4.07
CA VAL A 138 26.89 14.52 -3.53
C VAL A 138 27.63 13.83 -4.68
N SER A 139 28.94 14.09 -4.77
CA SER A 139 29.81 13.53 -5.81
C SER A 139 30.93 12.64 -5.24
N SER A 140 31.13 12.69 -3.93
CA SER A 140 32.19 11.97 -3.23
C SER A 140 31.70 11.38 -1.90
N MET A 141 32.48 10.44 -1.36
CA MET A 141 32.21 9.89 -0.03
C MET A 141 32.30 10.98 1.05
N LYS A 142 33.16 12.00 0.86
CA LYS A 142 33.29 13.13 1.78
C LYS A 142 32.01 13.97 1.81
N ASP A 143 31.44 14.28 0.64
CA ASP A 143 30.16 15.00 0.54
C ASP A 143 29.03 14.21 1.22
N PHE A 144 29.01 12.88 1.00
CA PHE A 144 28.05 12.00 1.64
C PHE A 144 28.19 12.00 3.17
N GLN A 145 29.41 11.91 3.71
CA GLN A 145 29.64 11.95 5.16
C GLN A 145 29.15 13.27 5.78
N SER A 146 29.40 14.40 5.11
CA SER A 146 28.89 15.71 5.55
C SER A 146 27.36 15.77 5.54
N LEU A 147 26.69 15.12 4.58
CA LEU A 147 25.23 15.06 4.48
C LEU A 147 24.60 14.05 5.45
N ALA A 148 25.28 12.94 5.71
CA ALA A 148 24.75 11.80 6.46
C ALA A 148 24.30 12.18 7.87
N HIS A 149 25.03 13.08 8.55
CA HIS A 149 24.64 13.58 9.87
C HIS A 149 23.23 14.20 9.85
N ASP A 150 23.01 15.18 8.98
CA ASP A 150 21.73 15.88 8.86
C ASP A 150 20.61 14.92 8.45
N PHE A 151 20.94 13.92 7.64
CA PHE A 151 20.00 12.92 7.18
C PHE A 151 19.59 11.96 8.29
N VAL A 152 20.52 11.50 9.13
CA VAL A 152 20.18 10.74 10.35
C VAL A 152 19.26 11.55 11.25
N MET A 153 19.62 12.80 11.54
CA MET A 153 18.86 13.66 12.47
C MET A 153 17.47 14.03 11.94
N SER A 154 17.32 14.12 10.62
CA SER A 154 16.03 14.40 9.95
C SER A 154 15.22 13.13 9.64
N GLY A 155 15.73 11.94 9.97
CA GLY A 155 15.06 10.67 9.71
C GLY A 155 15.07 10.21 8.24
N PHE A 156 15.96 10.73 7.41
CA PHE A 156 16.16 10.24 6.05
C PHE A 156 16.82 8.86 6.06
N VAL A 157 16.44 8.03 5.10
CA VAL A 157 17.00 6.68 4.93
C VAL A 157 18.42 6.77 4.40
N LEU A 158 19.32 6.02 5.03
CA LEU A 158 20.71 5.84 4.61
C LEU A 158 20.96 4.38 4.18
N PRO A 159 22.10 4.07 3.53
CA PRO A 159 22.50 2.69 3.22
C PRO A 159 22.80 1.83 4.47
N PHE A 160 22.58 2.37 5.66
CA PHE A 160 22.58 1.69 6.95
C PHE A 160 21.55 2.34 7.88
N GLY A 161 21.04 1.58 8.84
CA GLY A 161 20.20 2.10 9.92
C GLY A 161 21.00 2.25 11.20
N LEU A 162 20.79 3.34 11.92
CA LEU A 162 21.29 3.54 13.28
C LEU A 162 20.11 3.55 14.23
N THR A 163 20.19 2.76 15.30
CA THR A 163 19.16 2.75 16.34
C THR A 163 19.80 2.58 17.71
N VAL A 164 19.21 3.23 18.70
CA VAL A 164 19.61 3.06 20.10
C VAL A 164 18.72 1.99 20.70
N GLU A 165 19.33 0.89 21.13
CA GLU A 165 18.65 -0.25 21.73
C GLU A 165 19.10 -0.44 23.17
N THR A 166 18.33 -1.20 23.95
CA THR A 166 18.81 -1.69 25.24
C THR A 166 19.93 -2.69 25.00
N ASN A 167 21.00 -2.61 25.81
CA ASN A 167 22.08 -3.57 25.73
C ASN A 167 21.61 -4.92 26.27
N ALA A 168 21.64 -5.96 25.43
CA ALA A 168 21.15 -7.29 25.80
C ALA A 168 22.03 -7.99 26.85
N ARG A 169 23.30 -7.57 27.02
CA ARG A 169 24.22 -8.09 28.05
C ARG A 169 24.11 -7.35 29.37
N ASP A 170 23.68 -6.10 29.34
CA ASP A 170 23.44 -5.25 30.51
C ASP A 170 22.25 -4.33 30.22
N ASN A 171 21.07 -4.71 30.72
CA ASN A 171 19.83 -4.01 30.42
C ASN A 171 19.71 -2.63 31.09
N SER A 172 20.66 -2.26 31.97
CA SER A 172 20.77 -0.90 32.52
C SER A 172 21.36 0.09 31.51
N GLN A 173 22.03 -0.42 30.46
CA GLN A 173 22.74 0.39 29.46
C GLN A 173 21.99 0.45 28.13
N LYS A 174 22.30 1.50 27.37
CA LYS A 174 21.95 1.60 25.94
C LYS A 174 23.14 1.22 25.08
N GLN A 175 22.86 0.74 23.87
CA GLN A 175 23.86 0.47 22.84
C GLN A 175 23.41 1.07 21.51
N LEU A 176 24.36 1.57 20.73
CA LEU A 176 24.13 1.94 19.35
C LEU A 176 24.26 0.69 18.48
N VAL A 177 23.22 0.40 17.69
CA VAL A 177 23.18 -0.75 16.78
C VAL A 177 23.19 -0.25 15.34
N LEU A 178 24.15 -0.76 14.57
CA LEU A 178 24.20 -0.61 13.12
C LEU A 178 23.41 -1.74 12.48
N ARG A 179 22.41 -1.39 11.67
CA ARG A 179 21.56 -2.34 10.95
C ARG A 179 21.73 -2.18 9.44
N GLN A 180 21.52 -3.26 8.70
CA GLN A 180 21.40 -3.18 7.25
C GLN A 180 20.25 -2.24 6.85
N ALA A 181 20.40 -1.54 5.73
CA ALA A 181 19.30 -0.76 5.18
C ALA A 181 18.09 -1.66 4.89
N PRO A 182 16.85 -1.15 5.09
CA PRO A 182 15.66 -1.86 4.66
C PRO A 182 15.72 -2.09 3.15
N ALA A 183 15.54 -3.34 2.73
CA ALA A 183 15.36 -3.65 1.32
C ALA A 183 13.94 -3.24 0.90
N TYR A 184 13.83 -2.46 -0.18
CA TYR A 184 12.52 -2.02 -0.70
C TYR A 184 11.62 -3.19 -1.11
N LEU A 185 12.22 -4.29 -1.55
CA LEU A 185 11.53 -5.54 -1.78
C LEU A 185 11.86 -6.45 -0.59
N ASN A 186 10.86 -6.72 0.24
CA ASN A 186 10.94 -7.79 1.24
C ASN A 186 11.45 -9.07 0.55
N HIS A 187 12.24 -9.87 1.26
CA HIS A 187 12.92 -11.05 0.73
C HIS A 187 11.90 -12.03 0.11
N LEU A 188 11.59 -11.86 -1.18
CA LEU A 188 10.64 -12.68 -1.94
C LEU A 188 11.38 -13.96 -2.36
N THR A 189 11.75 -14.81 -1.41
CA THR A 189 12.64 -15.92 -1.70
C THR A 189 12.03 -17.01 -2.59
N ASN A 190 10.73 -17.01 -2.90
CA ASN A 190 10.10 -18.19 -3.50
C ASN A 190 9.08 -18.01 -4.66
N ILE A 191 8.94 -16.85 -5.32
CA ILE A 191 7.98 -16.74 -6.46
C ILE A 191 8.54 -15.96 -7.66
N ARG A 192 9.30 -16.64 -8.53
CA ARG A 192 9.97 -16.06 -9.74
C ARG A 192 9.06 -15.21 -10.65
N ARG A 193 7.77 -15.58 -10.81
CA ARG A 193 6.83 -14.81 -11.67
C ARG A 193 6.26 -13.56 -10.99
N ALA A 194 5.90 -13.64 -9.70
CA ALA A 194 5.44 -12.48 -8.94
C ALA A 194 6.56 -11.43 -8.81
N ILE A 195 7.81 -11.89 -8.68
CA ILE A 195 8.99 -11.03 -8.61
C ILE A 195 9.15 -10.16 -9.88
N LYS A 196 8.87 -10.70 -11.09
CA LYS A 196 9.01 -9.91 -12.32
C LYS A 196 8.01 -8.76 -12.39
N LYS A 197 6.73 -9.01 -12.10
CA LYS A 197 5.69 -7.97 -12.12
C LYS A 197 5.91 -6.93 -11.02
N VAL A 198 6.24 -7.39 -9.81
CA VAL A 198 6.53 -6.50 -8.66
C VAL A 198 7.76 -5.63 -8.95
N ARG A 199 8.85 -6.21 -9.50
CA ARG A 199 10.05 -5.46 -9.87
C ARG A 199 9.78 -4.41 -10.95
N LEU A 200 9.02 -4.76 -11.99
CA LEU A 200 8.66 -3.81 -13.05
C LEU A 200 7.81 -2.65 -12.51
N ASN A 201 6.82 -2.95 -11.67
CA ASN A 201 5.99 -1.92 -11.04
C ASN A 201 6.83 -0.99 -10.14
N TYR A 202 7.78 -1.55 -9.37
CA TYR A 202 8.69 -0.75 -8.57
C TYR A 202 9.56 0.19 -9.41
N GLN A 203 10.15 -0.33 -10.50
CA GLN A 203 10.93 0.49 -11.44
C GLN A 203 10.07 1.62 -12.04
N LEU A 204 8.81 1.32 -12.38
CA LEU A 204 7.88 2.32 -12.91
C LEU A 204 7.59 3.41 -11.88
N ILE A 205 7.34 3.06 -10.61
CA ILE A 205 7.10 4.03 -9.54
C ILE A 205 8.31 4.95 -9.34
N VAL A 206 9.53 4.38 -9.30
CA VAL A 206 10.77 5.16 -9.17
C VAL A 206 10.94 6.12 -10.35
N LEU A 207 10.70 5.65 -11.58
CA LEU A 207 10.78 6.50 -12.78
C LEU A 207 9.72 7.61 -12.76
N GLN A 208 8.49 7.31 -12.35
CA GLN A 208 7.43 8.31 -12.22
C GLN A 208 7.81 9.38 -11.19
N GLN A 209 8.29 8.99 -10.01
CA GLN A 209 8.76 9.93 -8.98
C GLN A 209 9.91 10.81 -9.48
N TRP A 210 10.87 10.21 -10.21
CA TRP A 210 11.97 10.95 -10.81
C TRP A 210 11.49 11.94 -11.88
N LEU A 211 10.58 11.51 -12.77
CA LEU A 211 10.00 12.37 -13.81
C LEU A 211 9.21 13.54 -13.20
N CYS A 212 8.38 13.28 -12.18
CA CYS A 212 7.66 14.33 -11.47
C CYS A 212 8.61 15.35 -10.83
N SER A 213 9.77 14.90 -10.34
CA SER A 213 10.74 15.77 -9.67
C SER A 213 11.60 16.58 -10.64
N ASN A 214 11.95 16.02 -11.81
CA ASN A 214 12.89 16.63 -12.75
C ASN A 214 12.24 17.29 -13.99
N LYS A 215 11.07 16.82 -14.43
CA LYS A 215 10.35 17.32 -15.62
C LYS A 215 8.82 17.25 -15.43
N PRO A 216 8.24 18.04 -14.50
CA PRO A 216 6.83 17.94 -14.12
C PRO A 216 5.86 18.19 -15.29
N GLU A 217 6.26 18.98 -16.28
CA GLU A 217 5.48 19.26 -17.50
C GLU A 217 5.30 18.06 -18.46
N LYS A 218 6.02 16.95 -18.25
CA LYS A 218 5.95 15.75 -19.09
C LYS A 218 5.14 14.61 -18.48
N VAL A 219 4.56 14.78 -17.30
CA VAL A 219 3.84 13.71 -16.60
C VAL A 219 2.36 14.06 -16.44
N THR A 220 1.51 13.57 -17.36
CA THR A 220 0.08 13.47 -17.12
C THR A 220 -0.18 12.21 -16.29
N LEU A 221 -0.37 12.37 -14.97
CA LEU A 221 -0.86 11.29 -14.12
C LEU A 221 -2.34 11.05 -14.44
N LYS A 222 -2.62 10.12 -15.36
CA LYS A 222 -3.95 9.50 -15.41
C LYS A 222 -4.02 8.51 -14.25
N LEU A 223 -4.56 8.98 -13.12
CA LEU A 223 -5.05 8.08 -12.09
C LEU A 223 -6.29 7.39 -12.68
N GLU A 224 -6.13 6.16 -13.15
CA GLU A 224 -7.28 5.31 -13.45
C GLU A 224 -7.97 5.00 -12.11
N ASN A 225 -9.19 5.53 -11.95
CA ASN A 225 -10.08 5.25 -10.84
C ASN A 225 -10.59 3.80 -10.88
#